data_AF-A0A381UEX3-F1
#
_entry.id   AF-A0A381UEX3-F1
#
_cell.length_a   1.000
_cell.length_b   1.000
_cell.length_c   1.000
_cell.angle_alpha   90.00
_cell.angle_beta   90.00
_cell.angle_gamma   90.00
#
_symmetry.space_group_name_H-M   'P 1'
#
loop_
_entity.id
_entity.type
_entity.pdbx_description
1 polymer ?
#
loop_
_entity_poly.entity_id
_entity_poly.type
_entity_poly.pdbx_seq_one_letter_code
_entity_poly.pdbx_strand_id
1 'polypeptide(L)'
;MIKNRYKFLPLFLLFFFNSLAATESFPSVFCGKMLDVQNGLVRNNVMIGIDQDSGKIRSVESNYSKTDYDDIDTLDLSNYFCLPGLIDMHTHISEDHYRPLVDYLTMTQQEQIAIGRGLVKKTLLAGFTSVRDLGVYIAWTDKLLRDEINAGLTNGPRMQISGFYLTIPGGGGDIDIPGYSGDVPAHLRQGVTQGAENFRLRAEAAVAGGADVLKMIASGAVLAFGSLPGSPEMTPDEIAA
;
A
#
# COMPACT_ATOMS: atom_id res chain seq x y z
N MET A 1 79.18 6.24 0.27
CA MET A 1 78.15 6.75 -0.68
C MET A 1 76.88 5.92 -0.52
N ILE A 2 75.97 6.37 0.35
CA ILE A 2 74.68 5.71 0.63
C ILE A 2 73.65 6.30 -0.35
N LYS A 3 73.08 5.48 -1.23
CA LYS A 3 72.03 5.90 -2.17
C LYS A 3 70.66 5.80 -1.50
N ASN A 4 70.13 6.94 -1.04
CA ASN A 4 68.70 7.12 -0.77
C ASN A 4 67.95 7.19 -2.11
N ARG A 5 66.96 6.32 -2.33
CA ARG A 5 65.95 6.52 -3.37
C ARG A 5 64.57 6.38 -2.74
N TYR A 6 63.93 7.53 -2.58
CA TYR A 6 62.56 7.70 -2.11
C TYR A 6 61.58 6.92 -2.99
N LYS A 7 60.76 6.06 -2.38
CA LYS A 7 59.60 5.46 -3.03
C LYS A 7 58.47 6.50 -3.03
N PHE A 8 58.10 6.99 -4.21
CA PHE A 8 56.84 7.72 -4.40
C PHE A 8 55.68 6.73 -4.29
N LEU A 9 54.85 6.89 -3.26
CA LEU A 9 53.56 6.21 -3.14
C LEU A 9 52.50 7.15 -3.73
N PRO A 10 51.79 6.78 -4.82
CA PRO A 10 50.74 7.65 -5.35
C PRO A 10 49.53 7.55 -4.42
N LEU A 11 49.14 8.67 -3.84
CA LEU A 11 47.90 8.82 -3.08
C LEU A 11 46.73 8.80 -4.08
N PHE A 12 46.05 7.67 -4.20
CA PHE A 12 44.85 7.54 -5.04
C PHE A 12 43.66 8.17 -4.28
N LEU A 13 43.31 9.40 -4.63
CA LEU A 13 42.10 10.06 -4.11
C LEU A 13 40.88 9.46 -4.85
N LEU A 14 40.22 8.49 -4.21
CA LEU A 14 38.93 7.96 -4.70
C LEU A 14 37.86 9.03 -4.49
N PHE A 15 37.53 9.76 -5.57
CA PHE A 15 36.30 10.54 -5.63
C PHE A 15 35.12 9.57 -5.68
N PHE A 16 34.44 9.39 -4.55
CA PHE A 16 33.09 8.82 -4.54
C PHE A 16 32.15 9.81 -5.22
N PHE A 17 31.87 9.61 -6.50
CA PHE A 17 30.71 10.20 -7.14
C PHE A 17 29.46 9.54 -6.54
N ASN A 18 28.88 10.17 -5.53
CA ASN A 18 27.49 9.92 -5.18
C ASN A 18 26.66 10.41 -6.37
N SER A 19 26.34 9.50 -7.30
CA SER A 19 25.31 9.75 -8.29
C SER A 19 23.99 9.76 -7.54
N LEU A 20 23.57 10.92 -7.03
CA LEU A 20 22.14 11.14 -6.79
C LEU A 20 21.51 10.97 -8.18
N ALA A 21 20.78 9.88 -8.37
CA ALA A 21 19.88 9.78 -9.50
C ALA A 21 18.89 10.94 -9.34
N ALA A 22 19.09 12.00 -10.12
CA ALA A 22 18.08 13.04 -10.25
C ALA A 22 16.82 12.33 -10.75
N THR A 23 15.76 12.36 -9.94
CA THR A 23 14.45 11.93 -10.42
C THR A 23 14.04 13.01 -11.40
N GLU A 24 13.87 12.67 -12.68
CA GLU A 24 13.29 13.61 -13.65
C GLU A 24 11.95 14.06 -13.09
N SER A 25 11.86 15.34 -12.75
CA SER A 25 10.69 15.95 -12.16
C SER A 25 10.26 17.07 -13.09
N PHE A 26 9.04 16.96 -13.59
CA PHE A 26 8.47 17.93 -14.52
C PHE A 26 7.62 18.93 -13.73
N PRO A 27 7.90 20.25 -13.80
CA PRO A 27 7.02 21.28 -13.23
C PRO A 27 5.65 21.35 -13.88
N SER A 28 5.51 20.80 -15.09
CA SER A 28 4.24 20.73 -15.81
C SER A 28 3.99 19.37 -16.48
N VAL A 29 2.71 19.04 -16.64
CA VAL A 29 2.25 17.89 -17.43
C VAL A 29 1.23 18.38 -18.45
N PHE A 30 1.47 18.09 -19.73
CA PHE A 30 0.52 18.38 -20.78
C PHE A 30 -0.27 17.11 -21.14
N CYS A 31 -1.58 17.14 -20.91
CA CYS A 31 -2.48 16.02 -21.15
C CYS A 31 -3.30 16.28 -22.42
N GLY A 32 -3.24 15.37 -23.39
CA GLY A 32 -4.09 15.46 -24.59
C GLY A 32 -5.57 15.44 -24.23
N LYS A 33 -5.93 14.58 -23.27
CA LYS A 33 -7.25 14.56 -22.63
C LYS A 33 -7.10 14.40 -21.11
N MET A 34 -8.03 14.96 -20.36
CA MET A 34 -8.12 14.78 -18.90
C MET A 34 -9.56 14.46 -18.49
N LEU A 35 -9.73 13.47 -17.61
CA LEU A 35 -11.02 13.20 -16.97
C LEU A 35 -11.26 14.20 -15.84
N ASP A 36 -12.26 15.06 -16.01
CA ASP A 36 -12.84 15.84 -14.93
C ASP A 36 -13.93 15.01 -14.25
N VAL A 37 -13.53 14.26 -13.23
CA VAL A 37 -14.42 13.36 -12.48
C VAL A 37 -15.52 14.10 -11.73
N GLN A 38 -15.31 15.35 -11.32
CA GLN A 38 -16.32 16.13 -10.59
C GLN A 38 -17.47 16.53 -11.49
N ASN A 39 -17.17 16.91 -12.73
CA ASN A 39 -18.18 17.37 -13.69
C ASN A 39 -18.63 16.26 -14.66
N GLY A 40 -17.97 15.10 -14.67
CA GLY A 40 -18.25 14.00 -15.59
C GLY A 40 -17.87 14.34 -17.04
N LEU A 41 -16.86 15.19 -17.24
CA LEU A 41 -16.46 15.71 -18.55
C LEU A 41 -15.06 15.26 -18.94
N VAL A 42 -14.84 15.22 -20.25
CA VAL A 42 -13.50 15.08 -20.82
C VAL A 42 -13.03 16.45 -21.30
N ARG A 43 -11.93 16.93 -20.75
CA ARG A 43 -11.28 18.17 -21.17
C ARG A 43 -10.14 17.84 -22.13
N ASN A 44 -9.98 18.62 -23.20
CA ASN A 44 -8.90 18.43 -24.18
C ASN A 44 -7.79 19.45 -23.94
N ASN A 45 -6.55 19.06 -24.29
CA ASN A 45 -5.35 19.90 -24.25
C ASN A 45 -5.22 20.63 -22.91
N VAL A 46 -4.94 19.86 -21.85
CA VAL A 46 -4.91 20.36 -20.49
C VAL A 46 -3.47 20.48 -20.01
N MET A 47 -3.10 21.67 -19.55
CA MET A 47 -1.85 21.90 -18.83
C MET A 47 -2.08 21.78 -17.33
N ILE A 48 -1.27 20.95 -16.66
CA ILE A 48 -1.28 20.78 -15.20
C ILE A 48 0.05 21.29 -14.65
N GLY A 49 0.02 22.34 -13.85
CA GLY A 49 1.19 22.84 -13.13
C GLY A 49 1.35 22.15 -11.78
N ILE A 50 2.56 21.72 -11.44
CA ILE A 50 2.89 21.01 -10.20
C ILE A 50 3.91 21.81 -9.40
N ASP A 51 3.56 22.11 -8.15
CA ASP A 51 4.50 22.67 -7.19
C ASP A 51 5.56 21.62 -6.81
N GLN A 52 6.82 21.86 -7.18
CA GLN A 52 7.88 20.86 -7.06
C GLN A 52 8.31 20.59 -5.61
N ASP A 53 8.05 21.53 -4.70
CA ASP A 53 8.40 21.39 -3.28
C ASP A 53 7.35 20.54 -2.54
N SER A 54 6.06 20.78 -2.80
CA SER A 54 4.96 20.11 -2.10
C SER A 54 4.33 18.94 -2.85
N GLY A 55 4.60 18.79 -4.14
CA GLY A 55 3.97 17.81 -5.03
C GLY A 55 2.48 18.08 -5.30
N LYS A 56 1.97 19.25 -4.93
CA LYS A 56 0.56 19.62 -5.13
C LYS A 56 0.32 20.20 -6.52
N ILE A 57 -0.89 19.98 -7.03
CA ILE A 57 -1.37 20.64 -8.24
C ILE A 57 -1.54 22.14 -7.95
N ARG A 58 -0.83 22.98 -8.71
CA ARG A 58 -0.87 24.46 -8.63
C ARG A 58 -1.90 25.06 -9.60
N SER A 59 -2.03 24.49 -10.80
CA SER A 59 -2.96 24.97 -11.82
C SER A 59 -3.46 23.83 -12.71
N VAL A 60 -4.64 24.01 -13.29
CA VAL A 60 -5.24 23.13 -14.31
C VAL A 60 -5.91 24.02 -15.36
N GLU A 61 -5.32 24.08 -16.54
CA GLU A 61 -5.72 24.99 -17.62
C GLU A 61 -6.11 24.19 -18.86
N SER A 62 -7.29 24.44 -19.43
CA SER A 62 -7.83 23.67 -20.57
C SER A 62 -7.76 24.45 -21.87
N ASN A 63 -7.81 23.76 -23.01
CA ASN A 63 -7.61 24.35 -24.34
C ASN A 63 -6.25 25.06 -24.48
N TYR A 64 -5.23 24.54 -23.80
CA TYR A 64 -3.87 25.06 -23.85
C TYR A 64 -3.23 24.75 -25.21
N SER A 65 -2.54 25.72 -25.83
CA SER A 65 -1.86 25.47 -27.10
C SER A 65 -0.52 24.78 -26.88
N LYS A 66 -0.20 23.79 -27.72
CA LYS A 66 1.10 23.09 -27.66
C LYS A 66 2.29 24.01 -27.98
N THR A 67 2.04 25.15 -28.64
CA THR A 67 3.07 26.16 -28.93
C THR A 67 3.52 26.97 -27.71
N ASP A 68 2.82 26.84 -26.59
CA ASP A 68 2.89 27.78 -25.47
C ASP A 68 3.68 27.21 -24.27
N TYR A 69 4.38 26.08 -24.42
CA TYR A 69 5.20 25.49 -23.35
C TYR A 69 6.55 24.95 -23.83
N ASP A 70 7.53 24.91 -22.93
CA ASP A 70 8.86 24.35 -23.17
C ASP A 70 8.82 22.82 -22.98
N ASP A 71 9.24 22.08 -24.01
CA ASP A 71 9.29 20.62 -24.00
C ASP A 71 10.29 20.08 -22.96
N ILE A 72 11.29 20.86 -22.54
CA ILE A 72 12.30 20.42 -21.57
C ILE A 72 11.71 20.30 -20.15
N ASP A 73 10.78 21.18 -19.79
CA ASP A 73 10.21 21.28 -18.45
C ASP A 73 8.80 20.65 -18.34
N THR A 74 8.32 20.01 -19.42
CA THR A 74 6.95 19.48 -19.48
C THR A 74 6.92 18.01 -19.85
N LEU A 75 6.21 17.21 -19.05
CA LEU A 75 5.87 15.85 -19.44
C LEU A 75 4.76 15.89 -20.50
N ASP A 76 5.13 15.64 -21.77
CA ASP A 76 4.18 15.60 -22.89
C ASP A 76 3.41 14.26 -22.93
N LEU A 77 2.15 14.31 -22.49
CA LEU A 77 1.16 13.24 -22.56
C LEU A 77 0.04 13.58 -23.57
N SER A 78 0.36 14.30 -24.65
CA SER A 78 -0.58 14.71 -25.70
C SER A 78 -1.36 13.57 -26.36
N ASN A 79 -0.81 12.35 -26.35
CA ASN A 79 -1.47 11.16 -26.90
C ASN A 79 -2.26 10.34 -25.85
N TYR A 80 -2.29 10.78 -24.60
CA TYR A 80 -2.84 10.03 -23.48
C TYR A 80 -4.04 10.70 -22.84
N PHE A 81 -4.68 9.92 -21.96
CA PHE A 81 -5.75 10.36 -21.09
C PHE A 81 -5.23 10.43 -19.66
N CYS A 82 -5.25 11.62 -19.08
CA CYS A 82 -4.86 11.85 -17.69
C CYS A 82 -6.07 11.70 -16.77
N LEU A 83 -5.85 11.05 -15.62
CA LEU A 83 -6.84 10.87 -14.57
C LEU A 83 -6.16 11.12 -13.21
N PRO A 84 -6.93 11.47 -12.16
CA PRO A 84 -6.44 11.32 -10.81
C PRO A 84 -5.99 9.89 -10.55
N GLY A 85 -4.97 9.72 -9.71
CA GLY A 85 -4.50 8.39 -9.32
C GLY A 85 -5.64 7.55 -8.72
N LEU A 86 -5.70 6.27 -9.11
CA LEU A 86 -6.78 5.38 -8.69
C LEU A 86 -6.68 5.06 -7.20
N ILE A 87 -7.82 4.72 -6.60
CA ILE A 87 -7.92 4.36 -5.20
C ILE A 87 -8.67 3.02 -5.08
N ASP A 88 -8.04 2.03 -4.44
CA ASP A 88 -8.68 0.76 -4.10
C ASP A 88 -9.09 0.77 -2.61
N MET A 89 -10.36 0.50 -2.33
CA MET A 89 -10.93 0.59 -0.98
C MET A 89 -10.95 -0.75 -0.23
N HIS A 90 -10.50 -1.84 -0.85
CA HIS A 90 -10.54 -3.18 -0.26
C HIS A 90 -9.40 -4.06 -0.78
N THR A 91 -8.22 -3.94 -0.16
CA THR A 91 -7.07 -4.79 -0.49
C THR A 91 -6.68 -5.70 0.67
N HIS A 92 -5.92 -6.75 0.32
CA HIS A 92 -5.11 -7.57 1.22
C HIS A 92 -3.68 -7.59 0.63
N ILE A 93 -2.99 -6.46 0.72
CA ILE A 93 -1.89 -6.07 -0.17
C ILE A 93 -0.60 -6.86 0.08
N SER A 94 -0.49 -7.55 1.21
CA SER A 94 0.65 -8.42 1.56
C SER A 94 0.34 -9.91 1.41
N GLU A 95 -0.80 -10.26 0.82
CA GLU A 95 -1.25 -11.64 0.70
C GLU A 95 -1.21 -12.13 -0.75
N ASP A 96 -0.51 -13.24 -0.95
CA ASP A 96 -0.57 -13.96 -2.22
C ASP A 96 -1.84 -14.82 -2.23
N HIS A 97 -2.80 -14.45 -3.08
CA HIS A 97 -4.10 -15.12 -3.18
C HIS A 97 -4.00 -16.53 -3.78
N TYR A 98 -2.86 -16.88 -4.40
CA TYR A 98 -2.60 -18.23 -4.90
C TYR A 98 -1.93 -19.13 -3.86
N ARG A 99 -1.55 -18.57 -2.70
CA ARG A 99 -0.89 -19.31 -1.64
C ARG A 99 -1.90 -20.08 -0.79
N PRO A 100 -1.67 -21.38 -0.52
CA PRO A 100 -2.50 -22.14 0.42
C PRO A 100 -2.52 -21.51 1.81
N LEU A 101 -3.68 -21.47 2.47
CA LEU A 101 -3.83 -20.87 3.80
C LEU A 101 -2.90 -21.52 4.85
N VAL A 102 -2.64 -22.82 4.72
CA VAL A 102 -1.74 -23.59 5.60
C VAL A 102 -0.31 -23.03 5.63
N ASP A 103 0.14 -22.39 4.55
CA ASP A 103 1.49 -21.81 4.50
C ASP A 103 1.65 -20.64 5.47
N TYR A 104 0.57 -19.91 5.78
CA TYR A 104 0.62 -18.80 6.73
C TYR A 104 0.84 -19.27 8.17
N LEU A 105 0.58 -20.55 8.49
CA LEU A 105 0.79 -21.11 9.84
C LEU A 105 2.27 -21.15 10.23
N THR A 106 3.18 -21.24 9.26
CA THR A 106 4.63 -21.29 9.48
C THR A 106 5.38 -20.09 8.92
N MET A 107 4.69 -19.23 8.16
CA MET A 107 5.26 -18.01 7.58
C MET A 107 5.58 -17.00 8.68
N THR A 108 6.76 -16.41 8.60
CA THR A 108 7.17 -15.28 9.43
C THR A 108 6.65 -13.96 8.87
N GLN A 109 6.48 -12.96 9.74
CA GLN A 109 6.11 -11.62 9.31
C GLN A 109 7.11 -11.03 8.30
N GLN A 110 8.40 -11.33 8.47
CA GLN A 110 9.46 -10.87 7.55
C GLN A 110 9.31 -11.46 6.15
N GLU A 111 8.95 -12.74 6.04
CA GLU A 111 8.66 -13.39 4.76
C GLU A 111 7.44 -12.75 4.07
N GLN A 112 6.37 -12.47 4.83
CA GLN A 112 5.19 -11.81 4.28
C GLN A 112 5.47 -10.38 3.82
N ILE A 113 6.27 -9.61 4.55
CA ILE A 113 6.72 -8.27 4.13
C ILE A 113 7.50 -8.36 2.82
N ALA A 114 8.40 -9.33 2.68
CA ALA A 114 9.19 -9.51 1.45
C ALA A 114 8.29 -9.73 0.23
N ILE A 115 7.21 -10.52 0.37
CA ILE A 115 6.18 -10.69 -0.66
C ILE A 115 5.45 -9.37 -0.89
N GLY A 116 5.00 -8.71 0.17
CA GLY A 116 4.24 -7.46 0.13
C GLY A 116 4.95 -6.34 -0.63
N ARG A 117 6.27 -6.19 -0.48
CA ARG A 117 7.07 -5.19 -1.24
C ARG A 117 6.92 -5.33 -2.76
N GLY A 118 6.81 -6.56 -3.26
CA GLY A 118 6.55 -6.81 -4.68
C GLY A 118 5.12 -6.43 -5.09
N LEU A 119 4.14 -6.78 -4.24
CA LEU A 119 2.73 -6.53 -4.48
C LEU A 119 2.38 -5.04 -4.46
N VAL A 120 2.82 -4.29 -3.44
CA VAL A 120 2.58 -2.84 -3.34
C VAL A 120 3.16 -2.08 -4.54
N LYS A 121 4.35 -2.48 -5.01
CA LYS A 121 4.96 -1.89 -6.21
C LYS A 121 4.14 -2.19 -7.46
N LYS A 122 3.68 -3.44 -7.62
CA LYS A 122 2.83 -3.83 -8.74
C LYS A 122 1.52 -3.04 -8.76
N THR A 123 0.90 -2.86 -7.60
CA THR A 123 -0.33 -2.07 -7.44
C THR A 123 -0.12 -0.59 -7.80
N LEU A 124 0.98 0.02 -7.36
CA LEU A 124 1.34 1.39 -7.73
C LEU A 124 1.51 1.54 -9.25
N LEU A 125 2.24 0.63 -9.88
CA LEU A 125 2.49 0.65 -11.33
C LEU A 125 1.23 0.36 -12.16
N ALA A 126 0.21 -0.26 -11.57
CA ALA A 126 -1.11 -0.42 -12.19
C ALA A 126 -1.97 0.87 -12.15
N GLY A 127 -1.49 1.95 -11.51
CA GLY A 127 -2.16 3.25 -11.45
C GLY A 127 -2.90 3.53 -10.13
N PHE A 128 -2.88 2.58 -9.18
CA PHE A 128 -3.43 2.79 -7.84
C PHE A 128 -2.42 3.54 -6.97
N THR A 129 -2.69 4.80 -6.68
CA THR A 129 -1.79 5.65 -5.89
C THR A 129 -2.16 5.66 -4.40
N SER A 130 -3.31 5.09 -4.06
CA SER A 130 -3.76 4.92 -2.68
C SER A 130 -4.58 3.64 -2.53
N VAL A 131 -4.43 2.96 -1.40
CA VAL A 131 -5.18 1.74 -1.08
C VAL A 131 -5.66 1.78 0.37
N ARG A 132 -6.76 1.07 0.64
CA ARG A 132 -7.19 0.73 1.99
C ARG A 132 -7.13 -0.77 2.18
N ASP A 133 -6.13 -1.19 2.96
CA ASP A 133 -5.95 -2.55 3.38
C ASP A 133 -6.92 -2.88 4.52
N LEU A 134 -7.70 -3.94 4.36
CA LEU A 134 -8.75 -4.34 5.30
C LEU A 134 -8.34 -5.56 6.13
N GLY A 135 -7.04 -5.71 6.35
CA GLY A 135 -6.48 -6.63 7.32
C GLY A 135 -5.71 -7.74 6.66
N VAL A 136 -4.79 -8.30 7.42
CA VAL A 136 -3.83 -9.31 6.96
C VAL A 136 -3.87 -10.51 7.90
N TYR A 137 -3.55 -11.70 7.39
CA TYR A 137 -3.46 -12.92 8.20
C TYR A 137 -2.46 -12.74 9.34
N ILE A 138 -1.20 -12.36 9.05
CA ILE A 138 -0.22 -12.04 10.09
C ILE A 138 -0.43 -10.58 10.49
N ALA A 139 -1.07 -10.37 11.64
CA ALA A 139 -1.44 -9.04 12.11
C ALA A 139 -0.27 -8.04 12.05
N TRP A 140 -0.58 -6.82 11.60
CA TRP A 140 0.35 -5.68 11.48
C TRP A 140 1.41 -5.74 10.37
N THR A 141 1.35 -6.74 9.47
CA THR A 141 2.21 -6.74 8.28
C THR A 141 1.95 -5.52 7.37
N ASP A 142 0.68 -5.16 7.19
CA ASP A 142 0.23 -3.99 6.44
C ASP A 142 0.75 -2.66 7.04
N LYS A 143 0.81 -2.56 8.37
CA LYS A 143 1.42 -1.42 9.09
C LYS A 143 2.89 -1.28 8.74
N LEU A 144 3.65 -2.37 8.80
CA LEU A 144 5.08 -2.33 8.48
C LEU A 144 5.32 -1.93 7.02
N LEU A 145 4.49 -2.39 6.09
CA LEU A 145 4.54 -1.96 4.70
C LEU A 145 4.18 -0.49 4.51
N ARG A 146 3.10 0.00 5.15
CA ARG A 146 2.72 1.41 5.15
C ARG A 146 3.87 2.28 5.65
N ASP A 147 4.47 1.90 6.77
CA ASP A 147 5.54 2.66 7.41
C ASP A 147 6.82 2.64 6.55
N GLU A 148 7.16 1.53 5.88
CA GLU A 148 8.23 1.46 4.88
C GLU A 148 7.98 2.36 3.67
N ILE A 149 6.74 2.41 3.17
CA ILE A 149 6.36 3.27 2.04
C ILE A 149 6.45 4.74 2.45
N ASN A 150 5.90 5.11 3.61
CA ASN A 150 5.95 6.47 4.13
C ASN A 150 7.38 6.95 4.38
N ALA A 151 8.29 6.04 4.75
CA ALA A 151 9.71 6.32 4.90
C ALA A 151 10.50 6.33 3.58
N GLY A 152 9.86 6.04 2.44
CA GLY A 152 10.50 5.97 1.12
C GLY A 152 11.41 4.75 0.92
N LEU A 153 11.31 3.73 1.79
CA LEU A 153 12.11 2.50 1.70
C LEU A 153 11.55 1.51 0.68
N THR A 154 10.24 1.56 0.46
CA THR A 154 9.52 0.70 -0.48
C THR A 154 8.62 1.56 -1.38
N ASN A 155 8.71 1.37 -2.69
CA ASN A 155 7.80 2.05 -3.62
C ASN A 155 6.42 1.38 -3.60
N GLY A 156 5.40 2.11 -3.18
CA GLY A 156 4.02 1.63 -3.12
C GLY A 156 2.99 2.76 -3.03
N PRO A 157 1.69 2.44 -3.09
CA PRO A 157 0.62 3.41 -2.87
C PRO A 157 0.63 3.93 -1.43
N ARG A 158 0.02 5.10 -1.20
CA ARG A 158 -0.34 5.52 0.17
C ARG A 158 -1.33 4.51 0.75
N MET A 159 -1.13 4.07 1.98
CA MET A 159 -1.96 3.04 2.60
C MET A 159 -2.75 3.60 3.78
N GLN A 160 -4.04 3.30 3.81
CA GLN A 160 -4.82 3.19 5.05
C GLN A 160 -4.87 1.71 5.44
N ILE A 161 -4.72 1.40 6.72
CA ILE A 161 -4.63 0.01 7.17
C ILE A 161 -5.61 -0.32 8.29
N SER A 162 -5.95 -1.59 8.44
CA SER A 162 -6.68 -2.09 9.62
C SER A 162 -5.82 -2.87 10.61
N GLY A 163 -4.62 -3.32 10.22
CA GLY A 163 -3.73 -4.13 11.05
C GLY A 163 -4.15 -5.59 11.10
N PHE A 164 -5.40 -5.82 11.50
CA PHE A 164 -6.11 -7.09 11.48
C PHE A 164 -7.62 -6.81 11.32
N TYR A 165 -8.40 -7.84 10.99
CA TYR A 165 -9.86 -7.77 10.97
C TYR A 165 -10.45 -8.42 12.23
N LEU A 166 -11.64 -7.97 12.64
CA LEU A 166 -12.42 -8.50 13.75
C LEU A 166 -13.38 -9.58 13.23
N THR A 167 -13.32 -10.77 13.83
CA THR A 167 -14.13 -11.93 13.41
C THR A 167 -14.41 -12.84 14.60
N ILE A 168 -15.45 -13.66 14.51
CA ILE A 168 -15.71 -14.72 15.49
C ILE A 168 -14.81 -15.95 15.26
N PRO A 169 -14.59 -16.80 16.29
CA PRO A 169 -13.99 -18.12 16.11
C PRO A 169 -14.77 -18.96 15.08
N GLY A 170 -14.06 -19.56 14.13
CA GLY A 170 -14.65 -20.32 13.01
C GLY A 170 -15.44 -19.48 12.00
N GLY A 171 -15.40 -18.15 12.11
CA GLY A 171 -16.05 -17.24 11.17
C GLY A 171 -15.22 -16.97 9.90
N GLY A 172 -15.73 -16.06 9.06
CA GLY A 172 -15.22 -15.77 7.72
C GLY A 172 -13.80 -15.21 7.64
N GLY A 173 -13.18 -14.86 8.77
CA GLY A 173 -11.76 -14.50 8.84
C GLY A 173 -10.91 -15.38 9.74
N ASP A 174 -11.46 -16.38 10.41
CA ASP A 174 -10.63 -17.25 11.25
C ASP A 174 -9.84 -18.24 10.36
N ILE A 175 -8.60 -18.51 10.76
CA ILE A 175 -7.78 -19.55 10.13
C ILE A 175 -8.09 -20.86 10.84
N ASP A 176 -9.21 -21.48 10.44
CA ASP A 176 -9.67 -22.77 10.98
C ASP A 176 -9.65 -23.84 9.88
N ILE A 177 -8.45 -24.41 9.63
CA ILE A 177 -8.22 -25.33 8.51
C ILE A 177 -8.70 -26.75 8.87
N PRO A 178 -9.65 -27.34 8.13
CA PRO A 178 -10.15 -28.69 8.42
C PRO A 178 -9.02 -29.74 8.41
N GLY A 179 -8.94 -30.52 9.48
CA GLY A 179 -7.94 -31.59 9.63
C GLY A 179 -6.57 -31.11 10.13
N TYR A 180 -6.37 -29.81 10.34
CA TYR A 180 -5.20 -29.30 11.05
C TYR A 180 -5.41 -29.44 12.58
N SER A 181 -4.48 -30.12 13.25
CA SER A 181 -4.54 -30.36 14.70
C SER A 181 -3.45 -29.62 15.50
N GLY A 182 -2.65 -28.79 14.83
CA GLY A 182 -1.64 -27.97 15.49
C GLY A 182 -2.21 -26.68 16.07
N ASP A 183 -1.38 -25.97 16.83
CA ASP A 183 -1.74 -24.66 17.37
C ASP A 183 -1.64 -23.59 16.28
N VAL A 184 -2.72 -22.83 16.09
CA VAL A 184 -2.71 -21.63 15.23
C VAL A 184 -2.00 -20.50 15.98
N PRO A 185 -0.92 -19.92 15.44
CA PRO A 185 -0.21 -18.82 16.08
C PRO A 185 -1.10 -17.65 16.48
N ALA A 186 -0.87 -17.07 17.67
CA ALA A 186 -1.70 -15.99 18.21
C ALA A 186 -1.76 -14.75 17.29
N HIS A 187 -0.69 -14.46 16.55
CA HIS A 187 -0.63 -13.34 15.61
C HIS A 187 -1.56 -13.51 14.39
N LEU A 188 -1.99 -14.75 14.10
CA LEU A 188 -3.01 -15.05 13.08
C LEU A 188 -4.44 -14.93 13.61
N ARG A 189 -4.60 -14.83 14.94
CA ARG A 189 -5.89 -14.76 15.63
C ARG A 189 -6.07 -13.47 16.42
N GLN A 190 -5.33 -12.43 16.08
CA GLN A 190 -5.31 -11.17 16.83
C GLN A 190 -6.70 -10.53 16.97
N GLY A 191 -7.56 -10.64 15.95
CA GLY A 191 -8.94 -10.15 15.95
C GLY A 191 -10.02 -11.22 16.12
N VAL A 192 -9.64 -12.48 16.37
CA VAL A 192 -10.59 -13.58 16.58
C VAL A 192 -11.10 -13.52 18.02
N THR A 193 -12.38 -13.18 18.21
CA THR A 193 -12.99 -13.07 19.54
C THR A 193 -14.51 -13.17 19.51
N GLN A 194 -15.15 -13.17 20.68
CA GLN A 194 -16.60 -13.22 20.82
C GLN A 194 -17.05 -12.38 22.02
N GLY A 195 -18.26 -11.84 21.94
CA GLY A 195 -18.85 -10.97 22.95
C GLY A 195 -18.45 -9.51 22.77
N ALA A 196 -19.42 -8.61 22.95
CA ALA A 196 -19.29 -7.17 22.72
C ALA A 196 -18.10 -6.54 23.46
N GLU A 197 -17.92 -6.89 24.74
CA GLU A 197 -16.81 -6.42 25.56
C GLU A 197 -15.44 -6.77 24.96
N ASN A 198 -15.27 -8.00 24.47
CA ASN A 198 -14.00 -8.42 23.90
C ASN A 198 -13.77 -7.76 22.53
N PHE A 199 -14.81 -7.61 21.70
CA PHE A 199 -14.69 -6.88 20.44
C PHE A 199 -14.28 -5.43 20.66
N ARG A 200 -14.88 -4.74 21.64
CA ARG A 200 -14.46 -3.39 22.05
C ARG A 200 -12.98 -3.35 22.41
N LEU A 201 -12.51 -4.28 23.26
CA LEU A 201 -11.09 -4.34 23.64
C LEU A 201 -10.16 -4.59 22.44
N ARG A 202 -10.57 -5.41 21.47
CA ARG A 202 -9.80 -5.65 20.24
C ARG A 202 -9.80 -4.42 19.33
N ALA A 203 -10.93 -3.74 19.20
CA ALA A 203 -11.06 -2.49 18.44
C ALA A 203 -10.18 -1.39 19.05
N GLU A 204 -10.22 -1.20 20.36
CA GLU A 204 -9.34 -0.27 21.09
C GLU A 204 -7.87 -0.62 20.88
N ALA A 205 -7.50 -1.90 20.93
CA ALA A 205 -6.13 -2.35 20.66
C ALA A 205 -5.69 -2.07 19.21
N ALA A 206 -6.60 -2.21 18.23
CA ALA A 206 -6.31 -1.85 16.84
C ALA A 206 -6.10 -0.34 16.68
N VAL A 207 -6.97 0.49 17.25
CA VAL A 207 -6.82 1.95 17.24
C VAL A 207 -5.52 2.37 17.92
N ALA A 208 -5.24 1.85 19.12
CA ALA A 208 -4.00 2.12 19.84
C ALA A 208 -2.75 1.63 19.09
N GLY A 209 -2.89 0.54 18.32
CA GLY A 209 -1.84 0.00 17.46
C GLY A 209 -1.55 0.83 16.20
N GLY A 210 -2.38 1.84 15.91
CA GLY A 210 -2.21 2.76 14.78
C GLY A 210 -2.91 2.31 13.50
N ALA A 211 -3.98 1.52 13.61
CA ALA A 211 -4.90 1.28 12.51
C ALA A 211 -5.60 2.59 12.10
N ASP A 212 -5.76 2.80 10.80
CA ASP A 212 -6.49 3.94 10.24
C ASP A 212 -8.00 3.67 10.15
N VAL A 213 -8.37 2.39 10.05
CA VAL A 213 -9.76 1.91 9.97
C VAL A 213 -9.93 0.61 10.75
N LEU A 214 -11.16 0.33 11.19
CA LEU A 214 -11.53 -0.99 11.69
C LEU A 214 -12.22 -1.78 10.58
N LYS A 215 -11.87 -3.07 10.46
CA LYS A 215 -12.57 -4.03 9.61
C LYS A 215 -13.21 -5.09 10.50
N MET A 216 -14.45 -5.42 10.22
CA MET A 216 -15.16 -6.56 10.82
C MET A 216 -15.69 -7.49 9.73
N ILE A 217 -15.85 -8.77 10.07
CA ILE A 217 -16.46 -9.80 9.24
C ILE A 217 -17.75 -10.21 9.94
N ALA A 218 -18.81 -9.47 9.63
CA ALA A 218 -20.11 -9.61 10.29
C ALA A 218 -20.98 -10.73 9.69
N SER A 219 -20.58 -11.29 8.55
CA SER A 219 -21.27 -12.38 7.87
C SER A 219 -20.27 -13.35 7.27
N GLY A 220 -20.75 -14.55 6.98
CA GLY A 220 -19.90 -15.57 6.41
C GLY A 220 -19.29 -15.22 5.06
N ALA A 221 -18.11 -15.78 4.84
CA ALA A 221 -17.22 -15.50 3.72
C ALA A 221 -17.09 -16.71 2.78
N VAL A 222 -16.70 -16.44 1.53
CA VAL A 222 -16.58 -17.45 0.48
C VAL A 222 -15.30 -18.28 0.62
N LEU A 223 -14.21 -17.66 1.05
CA LEU A 223 -12.87 -18.27 1.07
C LEU A 223 -12.50 -18.92 2.42
N ALA A 224 -13.36 -18.75 3.43
CA ALA A 224 -13.15 -19.33 4.76
C ALA A 224 -13.75 -20.74 4.85
N PHE A 225 -13.10 -21.60 5.62
CA PHE A 225 -13.65 -22.90 5.97
C PHE A 225 -14.75 -22.76 7.02
N GLY A 226 -15.78 -23.61 6.95
CA GLY A 226 -16.86 -23.65 7.94
C GLY A 226 -17.86 -22.49 7.91
N SER A 227 -17.55 -21.42 7.16
CA SER A 227 -18.39 -20.24 7.02
C SER A 227 -19.41 -20.38 5.89
N LEU A 228 -20.60 -19.78 6.05
CA LEU A 228 -21.67 -19.77 5.05
C LEU A 228 -21.89 -18.34 4.53
N PRO A 229 -21.64 -18.06 3.23
CA PRO A 229 -21.83 -16.73 2.67
C PRO A 229 -23.20 -16.13 2.96
N GLY A 230 -23.21 -14.94 3.57
CA GLY A 230 -24.43 -14.20 3.92
C GLY A 230 -25.11 -14.64 5.22
N SER A 231 -24.67 -15.70 5.90
CA SER A 231 -25.14 -15.98 7.26
C SER A 231 -24.55 -14.97 8.24
N PRO A 232 -25.33 -14.46 9.22
CA PRO A 232 -24.80 -13.58 10.24
C PRO A 232 -23.76 -14.30 11.10
N GLU A 233 -22.62 -13.67 11.34
CA GLU A 233 -21.52 -14.18 12.17
C GLU A 233 -21.23 -13.30 13.38
N MET A 234 -21.77 -12.09 13.42
CA MET A 234 -21.71 -11.22 14.60
C MET A 234 -23.13 -10.81 15.01
N THR A 235 -23.35 -10.68 16.30
CA THR A 235 -24.56 -10.10 16.86
C THR A 235 -24.57 -8.57 16.70
N PRO A 236 -25.75 -7.93 16.70
CA PRO A 236 -25.82 -6.46 16.67
C PRO A 236 -25.05 -5.78 17.81
N ASP A 237 -25.05 -6.37 19.00
CA ASP A 237 -24.33 -5.85 20.17
C ASP A 237 -22.80 -5.91 19.97
N GLU A 238 -22.30 -6.96 19.31
CA GLU A 238 -20.88 -7.08 18.95
C GLU A 238 -20.46 -6.09 17.88
N ILE A 239 -21.35 -5.75 16.94
CA ILE A 239 -21.09 -4.76 15.87
C ILE A 239 -21.16 -3.33 16.41
N ALA A 240 -22.03 -3.06 17.37
CA ALA A 240 -22.25 -1.73 17.92
C ALA A 240 -21.17 -1.30 18.94
N ALA A 241 -20.47 -2.26 19.54
CA ALA A 241 -19.43 -2.06 20.55
C ALA A 241 -18.13 -1.49 19.94
#